data_AF-A0A0M2U2X8-F1
#
_entry.id   AF-A0A0M2U2X8-F1
#
_cell.length_a   1.000
_cell.length_b   1.000
_cell.length_c   1.000
_cell.angle_alpha   90.00
_cell.angle_beta   90.00
_cell.angle_gamma   90.00
#
_symmetry.space_group_name_H-M   'P 1'
#
loop_
_entity.id
_entity.type
_entity.pdbx_description
1 polymer ?
#
loop_
_entity_poly.entity_id
_entity_poly.type
_entity_poly.pdbx_seq_one_letter_code
_entity_poly.pdbx_strand_id
1 'polypeptide(L)'
;MSSTTVRISDSTLKVLRELSNNIGEPMQAILDKAIEDFRRKLFLEEANKAYLRLRNDTEKWNEELKERQEWDTALLDGLEED
;
A
#
# COMPACT_ATOMS: atom_id res chain seq x y z
N MET A 1 -23.46 -7.57 -8.78
CA MET A 1 -22.53 -7.69 -7.64
C MET A 1 -23.19 -8.62 -6.62
N SER A 2 -22.57 -9.76 -6.31
CA SER A 2 -23.05 -10.65 -5.25
C SER A 2 -22.64 -10.09 -3.88
N SER A 3 -23.57 -9.96 -2.94
CA SER A 3 -23.28 -9.54 -1.57
C SER A 3 -23.19 -10.76 -0.65
N THR A 4 -22.19 -10.77 0.24
CA THR A 4 -22.04 -11.78 1.30
C THR A 4 -22.08 -11.07 2.65
N THR A 5 -22.69 -11.69 3.65
CA THR A 5 -22.75 -11.14 5.01
C THR A 5 -21.58 -11.67 5.85
N VAL A 6 -20.77 -10.77 6.38
CA VAL A 6 -19.73 -11.07 7.38
C VAL A 6 -20.17 -10.59 8.76
N ARG A 7 -19.91 -11.42 9.78
CA ARG A 7 -20.15 -11.04 11.17
C ARG A 7 -19.04 -10.11 11.64
N ILE A 8 -19.41 -8.99 12.23
CA ILE A 8 -18.52 -8.01 12.87
C ILE A 8 -19.06 -7.68 14.26
N SER A 9 -18.23 -7.09 15.13
CA SER A 9 -18.71 -6.62 16.43
C SER A 9 -19.61 -5.39 16.28
N ASP A 10 -20.48 -5.17 17.28
CA ASP A 10 -21.34 -3.99 17.35
C ASP A 10 -20.53 -2.68 17.35
N SER A 11 -19.35 -2.69 17.98
CA SER A 11 -18.42 -1.57 17.99
C SER A 11 -17.93 -1.22 16.58
N THR A 12 -17.52 -2.22 15.80
CA THR A 12 -17.05 -2.03 14.41
C THR A 12 -18.19 -1.56 13.52
N LEU A 13 -19.40 -2.11 13.69
CA LEU A 13 -20.57 -1.64 12.96
C LEU A 13 -20.89 -0.17 13.25
N LYS A 14 -20.78 0.26 14.52
CA LYS A 14 -20.98 1.67 14.90
C LYS A 14 -19.97 2.59 14.20
N VAL A 15 -18.69 2.22 14.22
CA VAL A 15 -17.62 2.98 13.54
C VAL A 15 -17.86 3.04 12.02
N LEU A 16 -18.22 1.93 11.38
CA LEU A 16 -18.52 1.90 9.95
C LEU A 16 -19.69 2.82 9.58
N ARG A 17 -20.73 2.88 10.41
CA ARG A 17 -21.86 3.80 10.22
C ARG A 17 -21.45 5.26 10.36
N GLU A 18 -20.65 5.59 11.38
CA GLU A 18 -20.13 6.95 11.58
C GLU A 18 -19.26 7.39 10.40
N LEU A 19 -18.36 6.53 9.92
CA LEU A 19 -17.53 6.80 8.74
C LEU A 19 -18.38 7.01 7.49
N SER A 20 -19.36 6.13 7.26
CA SER A 20 -20.29 6.23 6.13
C SER A 20 -21.06 7.56 6.14
N ASN A 21 -21.57 7.98 7.29
CA ASN A 21 -22.28 9.26 7.44
C ASN A 21 -21.37 10.47 7.21
N ASN A 22 -20.14 10.43 7.71
CA ASN A 22 -19.18 11.54 7.59
C ASN A 22 -18.63 11.70 6.16
N ILE A 23 -18.38 10.57 5.48
CA ILE A 23 -17.77 10.54 4.14
C ILE A 23 -18.85 10.64 3.04
N GLY A 24 -20.11 10.30 3.35
CA GLY A 24 -21.21 10.30 2.39
C GLY A 24 -21.20 9.10 1.44
N GLU A 25 -20.51 8.02 1.80
CA GLU A 25 -20.40 6.79 1.00
C GLU A 25 -21.04 5.59 1.71
N PRO A 26 -21.53 4.58 0.97
CA PRO A 26 -22.09 3.38 1.58
C PRO A 26 -21.08 2.65 2.47
N MET A 27 -21.52 2.07 3.60
CA MET A 27 -20.66 1.28 4.50
C MET A 27 -19.86 0.19 3.79
N GLN A 28 -20.42 -0.44 2.75
CA GLN A 28 -19.70 -1.43 1.95
C GLN A 28 -18.52 -0.81 1.20
N ALA A 29 -18.69 0.37 0.59
CA ALA A 29 -17.60 1.06 -0.10
C ALA A 29 -16.49 1.50 0.87
N ILE A 30 -16.88 1.97 2.07
CA ILE A 30 -15.92 2.28 3.14
C ILE A 30 -15.14 1.04 3.57
N LEU A 31 -15.83 -0.10 3.73
CA LEU A 31 -15.19 -1.36 4.10
C LEU A 31 -14.23 -1.84 2.98
N ASP A 32 -14.66 -1.79 1.73
CA ASP A 32 -13.83 -2.18 0.58
C ASP A 32 -12.54 -1.34 0.51
N LYS A 33 -12.65 -0.02 0.69
CA LYS A 33 -11.50 0.90 0.78
C LYS A 33 -10.58 0.54 1.95
N ALA A 34 -11.14 0.34 3.14
CA ALA A 34 -10.35 0.01 4.33
C ALA A 34 -9.58 -1.30 4.18
N ILE A 35 -10.17 -2.32 3.55
CA ILE A 35 -9.51 -3.60 3.28
C ILE A 35 -8.40 -3.42 2.24
N GLU A 36 -8.63 -2.64 1.18
CA GLU A 36 -7.61 -2.37 0.16
C GLU A 36 -6.42 -1.60 0.76
N ASP A 37 -6.67 -0.60 1.60
CA ASP A 37 -5.63 0.15 2.30
C ASP A 37 -4.82 -0.76 3.23
N PHE A 38 -5.50 -1.65 3.96
CA PHE A 38 -4.83 -2.63 4.82
C PHE A 38 -3.98 -3.61 4.00
N ARG A 39 -4.48 -4.08 2.85
CA ARG A 39 -3.74 -4.94 1.92
C ARG A 39 -2.48 -4.24 1.40
N ARG A 40 -2.58 -2.98 0.98
CA ARG A 40 -1.44 -2.16 0.52
C ARG A 40 -0.42 -1.94 1.62
N LYS A 41 -0.88 -1.66 2.84
CA LYS A 41 -0.01 -1.51 4.01
C LYS A 41 0.80 -2.78 4.25
N LEU A 42 0.15 -3.95 4.30
CA LEU A 42 0.85 -5.22 4.49
C LEU A 42 1.86 -5.50 3.38
N PHE A 43 1.50 -5.20 2.12
CA PHE A 43 2.41 -5.35 0.99
C PHE A 43 3.68 -4.49 1.16
N LEU A 44 3.52 -3.21 1.50
CA LEU A 44 4.65 -2.30 1.71
C LEU A 44 5.49 -2.70 2.93
N GLU A 45 4.87 -3.20 4.01
CA GLU A 45 5.59 -3.72 5.17
C GLU A 45 6.47 -4.92 4.81
N GLU A 46 5.98 -5.84 3.99
CA GLU A 46 6.78 -6.98 3.52
C GLU A 46 7.91 -6.57 2.56
N ALA A 47 7.64 -5.63 1.64
CA ALA A 47 8.66 -5.06 0.78
C ALA A 47 9.79 -4.39 1.60
N ASN A 48 9.42 -3.59 2.60
CA ASN A 48 10.38 -2.96 3.51
C ASN A 48 11.20 -3.99 4.29
N LYS A 49 10.58 -5.05 4.80
CA LYS A 49 11.31 -6.15 5.46
C LYS A 49 12.28 -6.84 4.50
N ALA A 50 11.90 -7.03 3.24
CA ALA A 50 12.79 -7.60 2.23
C ALA A 50 13.99 -6.69 1.95
N TYR A 51 13.78 -5.38 1.79
CA TYR A 51 14.87 -4.41 1.64
C TYR A 51 15.77 -4.31 2.87
N LEU A 52 15.22 -4.42 4.09
CA LEU A 52 16.02 -4.48 5.31
C LEU A 52 16.91 -5.72 5.35
N ARG A 53 16.38 -6.89 4.94
CA ARG A 53 17.20 -8.11 4.80
C ARG A 53 18.28 -7.95 3.74
N LEU A 54 17.96 -7.34 2.60
CA LEU A 54 18.90 -7.05 1.52
C LEU A 54 20.02 -6.12 1.99
N ARG A 55 19.70 -5.03 2.70
CA ARG A 55 20.68 -4.07 3.25
C ARG A 55 21.65 -4.69 4.26
N ASN A 56 21.23 -5.72 4.98
CA ASN A 56 22.09 -6.43 5.92
C ASN A 56 23.07 -7.40 5.22
N ASP A 57 22.89 -7.66 3.92
CA ASP A 57 23.80 -8.42 3.06
C ASP A 57 24.63 -7.44 2.23
N THR A 58 25.84 -7.10 2.70
CA THR A 58 26.69 -6.06 2.09
C THR A 58 26.99 -6.31 0.61
N GLU A 59 27.17 -7.57 0.21
CA GLU A 59 27.47 -7.93 -1.18
C GLU A 59 26.26 -7.63 -2.06
N LYS A 60 25.09 -8.20 -1.73
CA LYS A 60 23.86 -7.97 -2.50
C LYS A 60 23.38 -6.52 -2.45
N TRP A 61 23.64 -5.80 -1.35
CA TRP A 61 23.30 -4.39 -1.24
C TRP A 61 24.13 -3.54 -2.21
N ASN A 62 25.43 -3.83 -2.36
CA ASN A 62 26.27 -3.13 -3.32
C ASN A 62 25.85 -3.44 -4.77
N GLU A 63 25.42 -4.67 -5.06
CA GLU A 63 24.85 -5.03 -6.37
C GLU A 63 23.59 -4.21 -6.68
N GLU A 64 22.64 -4.13 -5.74
CA GLU A 64 21.42 -3.34 -5.91
C GLU A 64 21.72 -1.85 -6.10
N LEU A 65 22.66 -1.29 -5.35
CA LEU A 65 23.07 0.12 -5.51
C LEU A 65 23.69 0.38 -6.88
N LYS A 66 24.51 -0.55 -7.38
CA LYS A 66 25.10 -0.44 -8.71
C LYS A 66 24.02 -0.50 -9.79
N GLU A 67 23.09 -1.45 -9.71
CA GLU A 67 21.94 -1.53 -10.61
C GLU A 67 21.15 -0.22 -10.57
N ARG A 68 20.82 0.29 -9.38
CA ARG A 68 20.08 1.55 -9.22
C ARG A 68 20.78 2.73 -9.88
N GLN A 69 22.10 2.84 -9.76
CA GLN A 69 22.89 3.88 -10.44
C GLN A 69 22.84 3.76 -11.96
N GLU A 70 22.78 2.54 -12.50
CA GLU A 70 22.59 2.34 -13.95
C GLU A 70 21.22 2.84 -14.40
N TRP A 71 20.16 2.59 -13.60
CA TRP A 71 18.81 3.11 -13.85
C TRP A 71 18.68 4.63 -13.72
N ASP A 72 19.43 5.26 -12.81
CA ASP A 72 19.42 6.71 -12.61
C ASP A 72 19.81 7.48 -13.90
N THR A 73 20.48 6.84 -14.86
CA THR A 73 20.79 7.45 -16.16
C THR A 73 19.55 7.82 -16.98
N ALA A 74 18.44 7.12 -16.79
CA ALA A 74 17.16 7.37 -17.46
C ALA A 74 16.22 8.30 -16.65
N LEU A 75 16.69 8.86 -15.52
CA LEU A 75 15.85 9.65 -14.61
C LEU A 75 15.27 10.91 -15.27
N LEU A 76 16.01 11.51 -16.21
CA LEU A 76 15.61 12.73 -16.91
C LEU A 76 14.94 12.48 -18.25
N ASP A 77 14.78 11.22 -18.66
CA ASP A 77 14.18 10.88 -19.95
C ASP A 77 12.72 11.35 -20.00
N GLY A 78 12.38 12.15 -21.01
CA GLY A 78 11.03 12.68 -21.22
C GLY A 78 10.68 13.91 -20.37
N LEU A 79 11.63 14.48 -19.62
CA LEU A 79 11.50 15.81 -19.02
C LEU A 79 12.05 16.84 -20.03
N GLU A 80 11.18 17.46 -20.82
CA GLU A 80 11.54 18.65 -21.62
C GLU A 80 11.76 19.84 -20.67
N GLU A 81 12.85 20.60 -20.86
CA GLU A 81 13.01 21.91 -20.23
C GLU A 81 12.08 22.89 -20.97
N ASP A 82 10.98 23.31 -20.32
CA ASP A 82 10.13 24.43 -20.78
C ASP A 82 10.92 25.74 -20.89
#